data_AF-Q4J902-F1
#
_entry.id   AF-Q4J902-F1
#
_cell.length_a   1.000
_cell.length_b   1.000
_cell.length_c   1.000
_cell.angle_alpha   90.00
_cell.angle_beta   90.00
_cell.angle_gamma   90.00
#
_symmetry.space_group_name_H-M   'P 1'
#
loop_
_entity.id
_entity.type
_entity.pdbx_description
1 polymer ?
#
loop_
_entity_poly.entity_id
_entity_poly.type
_entity_poly.pdbx_seq_one_letter_code
_entity_poly.pdbx_strand_id
1 'polypeptide(L)'
;MGEPDFLRHIVTKVLTPTTLDVKRLDEARKLLAKAEAKYNFSSYGGEPERLADYLLSPDFINLVFIIGVNLSKKLLHIVNESYNNQKIKDAVNKILEELDGYSGEETNQLMMYK
;
A
#
# COMPACT_ATOMS: atom_id res chain seq x y z
N MET A 1 19.74 4.45 13.42
CA MET A 1 19.38 3.90 12.10
C MET A 1 18.13 4.65 11.66
N GLY A 2 18.17 5.36 10.53
CA GLY A 2 17.02 6.10 10.02
C GLY A 2 15.91 5.17 9.52
N GLU A 3 14.67 5.62 9.56
CA GLU A 3 13.54 4.83 9.04
C GLU A 3 13.73 4.53 7.54
N PRO A 4 13.36 3.33 7.08
CA PRO A 4 13.55 2.95 5.70
C PRO A 4 12.71 3.86 4.78
N ASP A 5 13.24 4.17 3.60
CA ASP A 5 12.52 4.94 2.60
C ASP A 5 11.48 4.07 1.91
N PHE A 6 10.20 4.47 1.98
CA PHE A 6 9.08 3.67 1.48
C PHE A 6 9.23 3.38 -0.02
N LEU A 7 9.57 4.39 -0.84
CA LEU A 7 9.69 4.19 -2.29
C LEU A 7 10.92 3.38 -2.68
N ARG A 8 12.08 3.74 -2.12
CA ARG A 8 13.35 3.12 -2.52
C ARG A 8 13.55 1.73 -1.94
N HIS A 9 13.10 1.47 -0.72
CA HIS A 9 13.37 0.19 -0.05
C HIS A 9 12.17 -0.77 -0.06
N ILE A 10 10.94 -0.26 0.02
CA ILE A 10 9.74 -1.10 0.07
C ILE A 10 9.19 -1.32 -1.33
N VAL A 11 8.75 -0.25 -1.99
CA VAL A 11 8.10 -0.30 -3.30
C VAL A 11 9.02 -0.94 -4.34
N THR A 12 10.28 -0.54 -4.39
CA THR A 12 11.26 -1.11 -5.32
C THR A 12 11.45 -2.61 -5.07
N LYS A 13 11.42 -3.08 -3.82
CA LYS A 13 11.56 -4.52 -3.51
C LYS A 13 10.32 -5.33 -3.90
N VAL A 14 9.14 -4.73 -3.86
CA VAL A 14 7.87 -5.37 -4.25
C VAL A 14 7.71 -5.39 -5.77
N LEU A 15 7.89 -4.23 -6.42
CA LEU A 15 7.53 -3.99 -7.82
C LEU A 15 8.64 -4.34 -8.82
N THR A 16 9.92 -4.35 -8.43
CA THR A 16 11.04 -4.67 -9.34
C THR A 16 11.07 -6.16 -9.77
N PRO A 17 10.85 -7.15 -8.88
CA PRO A 17 10.87 -8.55 -9.29
C PRO A 17 9.55 -9.02 -9.92
N THR A 18 8.60 -8.13 -10.20
CA THR A 18 7.26 -8.52 -10.64
C THR A 18 7.10 -8.50 -12.16
N THR A 19 6.31 -9.44 -12.69
CA THR A 19 5.83 -9.46 -14.08
C THR A 19 4.71 -8.42 -14.32
N LEU A 20 4.77 -7.26 -13.66
CA LEU A 20 3.80 -6.20 -13.88
C LEU A 20 4.08 -5.54 -15.23
N ASP A 21 3.02 -5.27 -16.00
CA ASP A 21 3.13 -4.46 -17.20
C ASP A 21 3.81 -3.13 -16.91
N VAL A 22 4.74 -2.72 -17.79
CA VAL A 22 5.51 -1.47 -17.66
C VAL A 22 4.59 -0.26 -17.46
N LYS A 23 3.41 -0.25 -18.10
CA LYS A 23 2.40 0.80 -17.92
C LYS A 23 1.88 0.88 -16.49
N ARG A 24 1.47 -0.26 -15.91
CA ARG A 24 0.96 -0.33 -14.51
C ARG A 24 2.05 0.06 -13.52
N LEU A 25 3.28 -0.36 -13.78
CA LEU A 25 4.44 -0.01 -12.95
C LEU A 25 4.72 1.49 -12.97
N ASP A 26 4.66 2.12 -14.15
CA ASP A 26 4.82 3.57 -14.29
C ASP A 26 3.69 4.35 -13.59
N GLU A 27 2.45 3.91 -13.75
CA GLU A 27 1.31 4.51 -13.04
C GLU A 27 1.39 4.34 -11.52
N ALA A 28 1.74 3.14 -11.04
CA ALA A 28 1.94 2.88 -9.62
C ALA A 28 3.01 3.81 -9.03
N ARG A 29 4.15 3.96 -9.73
CA ARG A 29 5.22 4.89 -9.33
C ARG A 29 4.74 6.35 -9.29
N LYS A 30 3.94 6.78 -10.27
CA LYS A 30 3.37 8.13 -10.30
C LYS A 30 2.40 8.38 -9.13
N LEU A 31 1.51 7.43 -8.83
CA LEU A 31 0.62 7.55 -7.68
C LEU A 31 1.40 7.62 -6.37
N LEU A 32 2.39 6.74 -6.22
CA LEU A 32 3.24 6.69 -5.04
C LEU A 32 4.05 7.97 -4.84
N ALA A 33 4.61 8.55 -5.90
CA ALA A 33 5.31 9.84 -5.84
C ALA A 33 4.37 11.00 -5.47
N LYS A 34 3.14 11.01 -6.02
CA LYS A 34 2.11 12.00 -5.65
C LYS A 34 1.68 11.84 -4.19
N ALA A 35 1.51 10.61 -3.73
CA ALA A 35 1.16 10.31 -2.35
C ALA A 35 2.27 10.74 -1.40
N GLU A 36 3.53 10.43 -1.69
CA GLU A 36 4.66 10.88 -0.86
C GLU A 36 4.68 12.41 -0.76
N ALA A 37 4.49 13.13 -1.87
CA ALA A 37 4.44 14.59 -1.84
C ALA A 37 3.21 15.15 -1.08
N LYS A 38 2.06 14.47 -1.17
CA LYS A 38 0.80 14.90 -0.55
C LYS A 38 0.76 14.64 0.95
N TYR A 39 1.18 13.46 1.39
CA TYR A 39 1.15 13.02 2.79
C TYR A 39 2.48 13.27 3.51
N ASN A 40 3.54 13.63 2.77
CA ASN A 40 4.86 13.95 3.27
C ASN A 40 5.45 12.87 4.19
N PHE A 41 5.26 11.59 3.85
CA PHE A 41 5.78 10.45 4.61
C PHE A 41 7.21 10.02 4.23
N SER A 42 7.93 10.88 3.49
CA SER A 42 9.30 10.60 3.03
C SER A 42 10.27 10.50 4.22
N SER A 43 11.16 9.51 4.22
CA SER A 43 12.15 9.33 5.29
C SER A 43 13.30 10.35 5.25
N TYR A 44 13.45 11.11 4.14
CA TYR A 44 14.53 12.08 3.94
C TYR A 44 14.12 13.55 4.20
N GLY A 45 13.10 13.78 5.02
CA GLY A 45 12.65 15.13 5.38
C GLY A 45 11.15 15.28 5.65
N GLY A 46 10.41 14.17 5.69
CA GLY A 46 9.01 14.13 6.06
C GLY A 46 8.76 13.43 7.40
N GLU A 47 7.52 13.02 7.61
CA GLU A 47 7.04 12.34 8.81
C GLU A 47 6.60 10.92 8.43
N PRO A 48 7.44 9.90 8.63
CA PRO A 48 7.13 8.52 8.23
C PRO A 48 5.87 7.95 8.91
N GLU A 49 5.46 8.49 10.06
CA GLU A 49 4.18 8.16 10.71
C GLU A 49 2.97 8.41 9.81
N ARG A 50 3.05 9.41 8.91
CA ARG A 50 1.99 9.77 7.96
C ARG A 50 1.84 8.75 6.83
N LEU A 51 2.70 7.74 6.79
CA LEU A 51 2.48 6.56 5.96
C LEU A 51 1.16 5.88 6.35
N ALA A 52 0.82 5.85 7.65
CA ALA A 52 -0.45 5.32 8.13
C ALA A 52 -1.64 6.05 7.50
N ASP A 53 -1.57 7.39 7.42
CA ASP A 53 -2.62 8.20 6.78
C ASP A 53 -2.75 7.87 5.30
N TYR A 54 -1.63 7.67 4.60
CA TYR A 54 -1.65 7.24 3.19
C TYR A 54 -2.27 5.86 3.03
N LEU A 55 -1.88 4.87 3.83
CA LEU A 55 -2.41 3.51 3.76
C LEU A 55 -3.93 3.46 3.97
N LEU A 56 -4.44 4.30 4.87
CA LEU A 56 -5.87 4.44 5.16
C LEU A 56 -6.61 5.36 4.17
N SER A 57 -5.92 5.94 3.19
CA SER A 57 -6.50 6.88 2.24
C SER A 57 -7.00 6.19 0.97
N PRO A 58 -7.95 6.80 0.24
CA PRO A 58 -8.36 6.32 -1.08
C PRO A 58 -7.22 6.30 -2.12
N ASP A 59 -6.15 7.07 -1.90
CA ASP A 59 -4.98 7.04 -2.78
C ASP A 59 -4.29 5.67 -2.75
N PHE A 60 -4.26 5.00 -1.58
CA PHE A 60 -3.73 3.64 -1.47
C PHE A 60 -4.65 2.62 -2.15
N ILE A 61 -5.97 2.75 -2.00
CA ILE A 61 -6.92 1.89 -2.71
C ILE A 61 -6.76 1.96 -4.23
N ASN A 62 -6.52 3.16 -4.77
CA ASN A 62 -6.20 3.33 -6.19
C ASN A 62 -4.92 2.58 -6.57
N LEU A 63 -3.89 2.59 -5.72
CA LEU A 63 -2.69 1.80 -5.93
C LEU A 63 -3.04 0.30 -5.96
N VAL A 64 -3.88 -0.18 -5.04
CA VAL A 64 -4.34 -1.58 -5.00
C VAL A 64 -5.01 -1.98 -6.31
N PHE A 65 -5.83 -1.12 -6.91
CA PHE A 65 -6.46 -1.40 -8.20
C PHE A 65 -5.45 -1.52 -9.36
N ILE A 66 -4.34 -0.79 -9.30
CA ILE A 66 -3.30 -0.81 -10.35
C ILE A 66 -2.41 -2.04 -10.24
N ILE A 67 -1.89 -2.32 -9.03
CA ILE A 67 -0.93 -3.42 -8.80
C ILE A 67 -1.63 -4.74 -8.46
N GLY A 68 -2.90 -4.70 -8.08
CA GLY A 68 -3.69 -5.85 -7.65
C GLY A 68 -3.52 -6.17 -6.16
N VAL A 69 -4.50 -6.90 -5.62
CA VAL A 69 -4.59 -7.26 -4.20
C VAL A 69 -3.37 -8.05 -3.73
N ASN A 70 -2.90 -9.04 -4.50
CA ASN A 70 -1.77 -9.89 -4.10
C ASN A 70 -0.48 -9.10 -3.88
N LEU A 71 -0.16 -8.16 -4.77
CA LEU A 71 1.03 -7.31 -4.62
C LEU A 71 0.87 -6.27 -3.53
N SER A 72 -0.35 -5.78 -3.33
CA SER A 72 -0.68 -4.86 -2.25
C SER A 72 -0.50 -5.52 -0.89
N LYS A 73 -0.99 -6.75 -0.70
CA LYS A 73 -0.74 -7.55 0.51
C LYS A 73 0.76 -7.78 0.74
N LYS A 74 1.51 -8.11 -0.31
CA LYS A 74 2.98 -8.26 -0.23
C LYS A 74 3.66 -6.95 0.18
N LEU A 75 3.21 -5.82 -0.36
CA LEU A 75 3.71 -4.50 0.02
C LEU A 75 3.45 -4.22 1.49
N LEU A 76 2.21 -4.41 1.95
CA LEU A 76 1.79 -4.23 3.33
C LEU A 76 2.58 -5.10 4.32
N HIS A 77 2.85 -6.37 3.99
CA HIS A 77 3.72 -7.21 4.82
C HIS A 77 5.13 -6.65 4.95
N ILE A 78 5.75 -6.22 3.86
CA ILE A 78 7.10 -5.64 3.93
C ILE A 78 7.10 -4.32 4.72
N VAL A 79 6.03 -3.52 4.63
CA VAL A 79 5.86 -2.32 5.47
C VAL A 79 5.81 -2.70 6.95
N ASN A 80 4.99 -3.69 7.31
CA ASN A 80 4.86 -4.14 8.70
C ASN A 80 6.19 -4.67 9.29
N GLU A 81 7.01 -5.33 8.46
CA GLU A 81 8.34 -5.81 8.86
C GLU A 81 9.38 -4.67 8.95
N SER A 82 9.26 -3.65 8.11
CA SER A 82 10.27 -2.59 7.96
C SER A 82 10.05 -1.42 8.92
N TYR A 83 8.81 -1.14 9.31
CA TYR A 83 8.46 -0.04 10.20
C TYR A 83 8.12 -0.55 11.61
N ASN A 84 8.74 0.06 12.62
CA ASN A 84 8.46 -0.25 14.02
C ASN A 84 7.34 0.60 14.64
N ASN A 85 6.83 1.59 13.90
CA ASN A 85 5.79 2.49 14.39
C ASN A 85 4.44 1.77 14.53
N GLN A 86 3.86 1.83 15.72
CA GLN A 86 2.60 1.16 16.04
C GLN A 86 1.43 1.64 15.17
N LYS A 87 1.30 2.95 14.89
CA LYS A 87 0.24 3.49 14.03
C LYS A 87 0.30 2.92 12.62
N ILE A 88 1.50 2.75 12.07
CA ILE A 88 1.70 2.17 10.74
C ILE A 88 1.28 0.70 10.77
N LYS A 89 1.66 -0.06 11.80
CA LYS A 89 1.28 -1.47 11.95
C LYS A 89 -0.24 -1.64 12.06
N ASP A 90 -0.89 -0.80 12.86
CA ASP A 90 -2.36 -0.80 12.99
C ASP A 90 -3.05 -0.46 11.67
N ALA A 91 -2.56 0.55 10.93
CA ALA A 91 -3.07 0.87 9.60
C ALA A 91 -2.88 -0.28 8.60
N VAL A 92 -1.71 -0.92 8.61
CA VAL A 92 -1.41 -2.08 7.76
C VAL A 92 -2.36 -3.23 8.06
N ASN A 93 -2.54 -3.59 9.34
CA ASN A 93 -3.42 -4.70 9.73
C ASN A 93 -4.86 -4.42 9.31
N LYS A 94 -5.36 -3.20 9.54
CA LYS A 94 -6.71 -2.81 9.14
C LYS A 94 -6.93 -2.98 7.63
N ILE A 95 -5.99 -2.51 6.81
CA ILE A 95 -6.10 -2.65 5.36
C ILE A 95 -5.94 -4.10 4.92
N LEU A 96 -5.07 -4.90 5.55
CA LEU A 96 -4.98 -6.33 5.28
C LEU A 96 -6.31 -7.04 5.57
N GLU A 97 -6.94 -6.74 6.70
CA GLU A 97 -8.28 -7.26 7.05
C GLU A 97 -9.33 -6.83 6.02
N GLU A 98 -9.33 -5.58 5.56
CA GLU A 98 -10.25 -5.14 4.50
C GLU A 98 -9.99 -5.91 3.20
N LEU A 99 -8.73 -6.04 2.77
CA LEU A 99 -8.37 -6.79 1.55
C LEU A 99 -8.67 -8.30 1.63
N ASP A 100 -8.64 -8.89 2.83
CA ASP A 100 -9.09 -10.26 3.08
C ASP A 100 -10.62 -10.38 3.15
N GLY A 101 -11.30 -9.41 3.77
CA GLY A 101 -12.76 -9.33 3.80
C GLY A 101 -13.38 -9.19 2.42
N TYR A 102 -12.78 -8.38 1.54
CA TYR A 102 -13.17 -8.28 0.13
C TYR A 102 -13.04 -9.62 -0.62
N SER A 103 -12.13 -10.50 -0.21
CA SER A 103 -12.00 -11.85 -0.80
C SER A 103 -13.08 -12.82 -0.31
N GLY A 104 -13.77 -12.51 0.80
CA GLY A 104 -14.85 -13.33 1.38
C GLY A 104 -16.26 -12.83 1.10
N GLU A 105 -16.49 -11.53 0.99
CA GLU A 105 -17.85 -10.96 1.01
C GLU A 105 -18.42 -10.56 -0.36
N GLU A 106 -17.61 -10.48 -1.42
CA GLU A 106 -18.12 -10.18 -2.77
C GLU A 106 -18.85 -11.38 -3.43
N THR A 107 -18.81 -12.57 -2.81
CA THR A 107 -19.68 -13.69 -3.21
C THR A 107 -21.08 -13.63 -2.58
N ASN A 108 -21.30 -12.84 -1.52
CA ASN A 108 -22.60 -12.79 -0.83
C ASN A 108 -23.46 -11.58 -1.21
N GLN A 109 -22.88 -10.45 -1.60
CA GLN A 109 -23.68 -9.28 -1.97
C GLN A 109 -24.31 -9.34 -3.37
N LEU A 110 -23.81 -10.19 -4.28
CA LEU A 110 -24.44 -10.41 -5.59
C LEU A 110 -25.64 -11.38 -5.56
N MET A 111 -25.84 -12.14 -4.48
CA MET A 111 -27.02 -13.01 -4.32
C MET A 111 -28.24 -12.31 -3.70
N MET A 112 -28.12 -11.03 -3.32
CA MET A 112 -29.24 -10.26 -2.76
C MET A 112 -30.05 -9.46 -3.78
N TYR A 113 -29.69 -9.48 -5.06
CA TYR A 113 -30.57 -9.03 -6.15
C TYR A 113 -31.21 -10.24 -6.83
N LYS A 114 -32.22 -10.79 -6.17
CA LYS A 114 -33.29 -11.57 -6.79
C LYS A 114 -34.21 -10.68 -7.62
#